data_AF-A0A8C4QV61-F1
#
_entry.id   AF-A0A8C4QV61-F1
#
_cell.length_a   1.000
_cell.length_b   1.000
_cell.length_c   1.000
_cell.angle_alpha   90.00
_cell.angle_beta   90.00
_cell.angle_gamma   90.00
#
_symmetry.space_group_name_H-M   'P 1'
#
loop_
_entity.id
_entity.type
_entity.pdbx_description
1 polymer ?
#
loop_
_entity_poly.entity_id
_entity_poly.type
_entity_poly.pdbx_seq_one_letter_code
_entity_poly.pdbx_strand_id
1 'polypeptide(L)'
;MVLFVARCFVTELEALQAIFLDDLQVSYDADRPNPWHLQLPLHPATGGDSSSSLVCLTLSLRLPPSYPAVPPEICIVSARGLSDSRLDRMQRTLQMLASSRLGSEMLFEIFDTAKELLTENNFPCCHCAICLCDIQPSDKLFRTLCYHYYHKCCLSRYLVHTRSQHEERDATVASRGISERQQKEPFQAHQLSSDWQQGPIQVLCPVCRETLTIDPASLSTGPLYTETQDELNDLSGNTEKDDEEWAASLLTWRQQQQRFRVLFDEQKNKEGHVDPAENPFVLTVVLNSPQSSEQHPEEPEHPEPKTFAPHIPINIRLR
;
A
#
# COMPACT_ATOMS: atom_id res chain seq x y z
N MET A 1 12.85 29.14 35.70
CA MET A 1 13.00 28.49 34.37
C MET A 1 11.79 27.64 34.01
N VAL A 2 11.34 26.67 34.81
CA VAL A 2 10.22 25.76 34.48
C VAL A 2 8.91 26.49 34.12
N LEU A 3 8.52 27.53 34.87
CA LEU A 3 7.31 28.34 34.57
C LEU A 3 7.43 29.19 33.29
N PHE A 4 8.65 29.55 32.86
CA PHE A 4 8.87 30.35 31.66
C PHE A 4 8.80 29.48 30.40
N VAL A 5 9.41 28.29 30.46
CA VAL A 5 9.35 27.27 29.40
C VAL A 5 7.91 26.79 29.17
N ALA A 6 7.16 26.55 30.25
CA ALA A 6 5.74 26.17 30.14
C ALA A 6 4.87 27.26 29.49
N ARG A 7 5.20 28.56 29.68
CA ARG A 7 4.48 29.67 29.04
C ARG A 7 4.80 29.80 27.55
N CYS A 8 6.06 29.65 27.15
CA CYS A 8 6.45 29.71 25.73
C CYS A 8 5.76 28.60 24.91
N PHE A 9 5.67 27.39 25.46
CA PHE A 9 5.00 26.29 24.77
C PHE A 9 3.50 26.54 24.53
N VAL A 10 2.78 27.10 25.52
CA VAL A 10 1.35 27.41 25.35
C VAL A 10 1.13 28.43 24.23
N THR A 11 1.96 29.47 24.17
CA THR A 11 1.90 30.48 23.10
C THR A 11 2.21 29.88 21.73
N GLU A 12 3.23 29.02 21.62
CA GLU A 12 3.56 28.32 20.38
C GLU A 12 2.38 27.45 19.92
N LEU A 13 1.76 26.69 20.83
CA LEU A 13 0.62 25.84 20.51
C LEU A 13 -0.62 26.64 20.09
N GLU A 14 -0.94 27.73 20.79
CA GLU A 14 -2.05 28.62 20.43
C GLU A 14 -1.86 29.20 19.03
N ALA A 15 -0.63 29.60 18.69
CA ALA A 15 -0.30 30.08 17.34
C ALA A 15 -0.49 28.98 16.29
N LEU A 16 -0.03 27.76 16.55
CA LEU A 16 -0.25 26.62 15.65
C LEU A 16 -1.73 26.32 15.44
N GLN A 17 -2.54 26.33 16.51
CA GLN A 17 -3.98 26.12 16.43
C GLN A 17 -4.68 27.25 15.66
N ALA A 18 -4.20 28.48 15.75
CA ALA A 18 -4.73 29.59 14.96
C ALA A 18 -4.36 29.50 13.47
N ILE A 19 -3.17 28.98 13.15
CA ILE A 19 -2.68 28.83 11.77
C ILE A 19 -3.33 27.64 11.06
N PHE A 20 -3.37 26.50 11.73
CA PHE A 20 -3.82 25.23 11.14
C PHE A 20 -5.27 24.88 11.47
N LEU A 21 -5.91 25.62 12.37
CA LEU A 21 -7.33 25.45 12.72
C LEU A 21 -7.64 23.99 13.06
N ASP A 22 -8.66 23.42 12.41
CA ASP A 22 -9.15 22.07 12.66
C ASP A 22 -8.24 20.96 12.09
N ASP A 23 -7.26 21.31 11.24
CA ASP A 23 -6.36 20.33 10.63
C ASP A 23 -5.32 19.81 11.64
N LEU A 24 -4.97 20.62 12.64
CA LEU A 24 -4.01 20.24 13.68
C LEU A 24 -4.68 19.41 14.77
N GLN A 25 -4.31 18.14 14.83
CA GLN A 25 -4.74 17.22 15.87
C GLN A 25 -3.78 17.29 17.06
N VAL A 26 -4.30 17.59 18.24
CA VAL A 26 -3.52 17.72 19.48
C VAL A 26 -4.01 16.70 20.50
N SER A 27 -3.10 15.84 20.96
CA SER A 27 -3.40 14.81 21.96
C SER A 27 -2.84 15.17 23.33
N TYR A 28 -3.66 14.93 24.34
CA TYR A 28 -3.34 15.17 25.75
C TYR A 28 -3.19 13.84 26.48
N ASP A 29 -2.37 13.83 27.53
CA ASP A 29 -2.20 12.68 28.40
C ASP A 29 -2.89 12.99 29.73
N ALA A 30 -3.52 12.00 30.36
CA ALA A 30 -4.22 12.22 31.63
C ALA A 30 -3.25 12.65 32.74
N ASP A 31 -1.99 12.22 32.64
CA ASP A 31 -0.96 12.45 33.64
C ASP A 31 -0.12 13.71 33.40
N ARG A 32 -0.36 14.44 32.29
CA ARG A 32 0.45 15.62 31.91
C ARG A 32 -0.40 16.85 31.66
N PRO A 33 0.00 18.02 32.19
CA PRO A 33 -0.74 19.27 31.95
C PRO A 33 -0.59 19.79 30.51
N ASN A 34 0.48 19.38 29.81
CA ASN A 34 0.76 19.80 28.44
C ASN A 34 0.50 18.65 27.45
N PRO A 35 0.03 18.95 26.23
CA PRO A 35 -0.09 17.96 25.17
C PRO A 35 1.26 17.33 24.85
N TRP A 36 1.20 16.05 24.53
CA TRP A 36 2.39 15.23 24.30
C TRP A 36 2.55 14.86 22.83
N HIS A 37 1.54 15.12 21.99
CA HIS A 37 1.54 14.69 20.59
C HIS A 37 0.72 15.61 19.70
N LEU A 38 1.30 15.97 18.57
CA LEU A 38 0.68 16.80 17.53
C LEU A 38 0.72 16.03 16.21
N GLN A 39 -0.36 16.07 15.45
CA GLN A 39 -0.41 15.52 14.09
C GLN A 39 -1.04 16.51 13.12
N LEU A 40 -0.45 16.62 11.93
CA LEU A 40 -0.96 17.47 10.87
C LEU A 40 -0.87 16.74 9.52
N PRO A 41 -1.99 16.49 8.84
CA PRO A 41 -1.99 16.09 7.43
C PRO A 41 -1.42 17.23 6.58
N LEU A 42 -0.43 16.91 5.76
CA LEU A 42 0.27 17.86 4.92
C LEU A 42 0.07 17.55 3.45
N HIS A 43 -0.19 18.62 2.69
CA HIS A 43 -0.29 18.63 1.25
C HIS A 43 0.65 19.71 0.67
N PRO A 44 1.25 19.46 -0.51
CA PRO A 44 1.95 20.46 -1.30
C PRO A 44 1.16 21.76 -1.45
N ALA A 45 1.87 22.89 -1.46
CA ALA A 45 1.27 24.18 -1.78
C ALA A 45 1.02 24.27 -3.30
N THR A 46 -0.22 24.04 -3.70
CA THR A 46 -0.65 23.99 -5.12
C THR A 46 -1.43 25.23 -5.56
N GLY A 47 -1.32 26.34 -4.83
CA GLY A 47 -2.04 27.58 -5.17
C GLY A 47 -3.57 27.46 -5.06
N GLY A 48 -4.09 26.51 -4.29
CA GLY A 48 -5.52 26.28 -4.08
C GLY A 48 -6.15 25.22 -4.99
N ASP A 49 -5.39 24.65 -5.92
CA ASP A 49 -5.85 23.54 -6.74
C ASP A 49 -5.54 22.19 -6.09
N SER A 50 -6.53 21.59 -5.43
CA SER A 50 -6.38 20.28 -4.79
C SER A 50 -6.14 19.14 -5.78
N SER A 51 -6.46 19.33 -7.06
CA SER A 51 -6.27 18.30 -8.09
C SER A 51 -4.79 18.11 -8.46
N SER A 52 -3.97 19.15 -8.30
CA SER A 52 -2.52 19.12 -8.51
C SER A 52 -1.70 18.70 -7.28
N SER A 53 -2.35 18.34 -6.16
CA SER A 53 -1.68 17.70 -5.02
C SER A 53 -1.44 16.22 -5.33
N LEU A 54 -0.20 15.89 -5.71
CA LEU A 54 0.20 14.55 -6.12
C LEU A 54 0.93 13.75 -5.02
N VAL A 55 1.24 14.37 -3.90
CA VAL A 55 1.82 13.68 -2.75
C VAL A 55 1.15 14.15 -1.49
N CYS A 56 1.17 13.32 -0.46
CA CYS A 56 0.70 13.70 0.87
C CYS A 56 1.42 12.86 1.94
N LEU A 57 1.39 13.36 3.16
CA LEU A 57 1.80 12.64 4.36
C LEU A 57 1.09 13.25 5.56
N THR A 58 1.22 12.60 6.71
CA THR A 58 0.88 13.18 8.00
C THR A 58 2.16 13.31 8.81
N LEU A 59 2.46 14.51 9.28
CA LEU A 59 3.60 14.74 10.16
C LEU A 59 3.14 14.60 11.61
N SER A 60 3.83 13.77 12.37
CA SER A 60 3.53 13.43 13.76
C SER A 60 4.70 13.84 14.66
N LEU A 61 4.47 14.75 15.59
CA LEU A 61 5.47 15.24 16.53
C LEU A 61 5.10 14.77 17.94
N ARG A 62 5.96 13.96 18.57
CA ARG A 62 5.81 13.62 20.00
C ARG A 62 6.74 14.48 20.83
N LEU A 63 6.16 15.17 21.80
CA LEU A 63 6.84 16.15 22.62
C LEU A 63 7.34 15.49 23.92
N PRO A 64 8.66 15.49 24.19
CA PRO A 64 9.16 15.13 25.50
C PRO A 64 8.77 16.19 26.54
N PRO A 65 8.65 15.85 27.84
CA PRO A 65 8.40 16.83 28.90
C PRO A 65 9.44 17.96 28.98
N SER A 66 10.64 17.71 28.43
CA SER A 66 11.77 18.63 28.39
C SER A 66 11.82 19.48 27.11
N TYR A 67 10.82 19.41 26.22
CA TYR A 67 10.71 20.32 25.08
C TYR A 67 10.64 21.79 25.58
N PRO A 68 11.34 22.75 24.94
CA PRO A 68 12.17 22.64 23.73
C PRO A 68 13.66 22.37 23.98
N ALA A 69 14.08 22.10 25.22
CA ALA A 69 15.49 21.77 25.51
C ALA A 69 15.92 20.43 24.88
N VAL A 70 14.95 19.52 24.68
CA VAL A 70 15.10 18.29 23.89
C VAL A 70 14.15 18.39 22.71
N PRO A 71 14.56 18.00 21.49
CA PRO A 71 13.72 18.15 20.31
C PRO A 71 12.53 17.17 20.36
N PRO A 72 11.45 17.46 19.62
CA PRO A 72 10.38 16.49 19.45
C PRO A 72 10.86 15.25 18.70
N GLU A 73 10.26 14.10 18.99
CA GLU A 73 10.37 12.93 18.11
C GLU A 73 9.51 13.20 16.88
N ILE A 74 10.16 13.31 15.72
CA ILE A 74 9.53 13.58 14.43
C ILE A 74 9.26 12.25 13.73
N CYS A 75 8.02 12.01 13.34
CA CYS A 75 7.61 10.82 12.59
C CYS A 75 6.81 11.23 11.35
N ILE A 76 7.19 10.72 10.19
CA ILE A 76 6.41 10.83 8.96
C ILE A 76 5.55 9.58 8.84
N VAL A 77 4.23 9.75 8.80
CA VAL A 77 3.27 8.64 8.69
C VAL A 77 2.32 8.84 7.52
N SER A 78 1.68 7.75 7.06
CA SER A 78 0.69 7.79 5.96
C SER A 78 1.20 8.48 4.69
N ALA A 79 2.49 8.39 4.40
CA ALA A 79 3.08 8.98 3.21
C ALA A 79 2.59 8.27 1.93
N ARG A 80 2.22 9.05 0.92
CA ARG A 80 1.78 8.56 -0.39
C ARG A 80 2.44 9.35 -1.52
N GLY A 81 2.87 8.62 -2.55
CA GLY A 81 3.56 9.20 -3.72
C GLY A 81 5.01 9.61 -3.48
N LEU A 82 5.60 9.25 -2.33
CA LEU A 82 7.00 9.55 -2.00
C LEU A 82 7.80 8.24 -1.92
N SER A 83 9.03 8.27 -2.40
CA SER A 83 9.98 7.16 -2.24
C SER A 83 10.60 7.17 -0.84
N ASP A 84 11.04 6.00 -0.38
CA ASP A 84 11.75 5.87 0.91
C ASP A 84 12.98 6.79 0.99
N SER A 85 13.71 6.95 -0.12
CA SER A 85 14.87 7.86 -0.19
C SER A 85 14.49 9.33 0.01
N ARG A 86 13.32 9.77 -0.47
CA ARG A 86 12.82 11.14 -0.25
C ARG A 86 12.33 11.31 1.19
N LEU A 87 11.64 10.31 1.74
CA LEU A 87 11.19 10.29 3.12
C LEU A 87 12.38 10.36 4.09
N ASP A 88 13.40 9.55 3.87
CA ASP A 88 14.66 9.56 4.64
C ASP A 88 15.35 10.93 4.61
N ARG A 89 15.43 11.53 3.42
CA ARG A 89 16.04 12.86 3.27
C ARG A 89 15.26 13.91 4.05
N MET A 90 13.93 13.92 3.91
CA MET A 90 13.06 14.84 4.65
C MET A 90 13.17 14.62 6.16
N GLN A 91 13.13 13.37 6.62
CA GLN A 91 13.31 13.02 8.03
C GLN A 91 14.62 13.60 8.59
N ARG A 92 15.74 13.44 7.89
CA ARG A 92 17.04 14.01 8.29
C ARG A 92 17.02 15.53 8.31
N THR A 93 16.44 16.18 7.30
CA THR A 93 16.34 17.64 7.25
C THR A 93 15.56 18.18 8.45
N LEU A 94 14.41 17.58 8.76
CA LEU A 94 13.58 18.01 9.90
C LEU A 94 14.28 17.76 11.24
N GLN A 95 14.99 16.65 11.39
CA GLN A 95 15.78 16.36 12.59
C GLN A 95 16.94 17.34 12.78
N MET A 96 17.62 17.72 11.70
CA MET A 96 18.68 18.73 11.72
C MET A 96 18.13 20.11 12.11
N LEU A 97 16.95 20.47 11.59
CA LEU A 97 16.26 21.71 11.93
C LEU A 97 15.87 21.75 13.43
N ALA A 98 15.29 20.66 13.95
CA ALA A 98 14.97 20.60 15.37
C ALA A 98 16.22 20.68 16.26
N SER A 99 17.32 20.07 15.83
CA SER A 99 18.60 20.09 16.57
C SER A 99 19.28 21.46 16.55
N SER A 100 19.11 22.26 15.49
CA SER A 100 19.67 23.61 15.43
C SER A 100 18.86 24.64 16.24
N ARG A 101 17.65 24.29 16.65
CA ARG A 101 16.69 25.15 17.38
C ARG A 101 16.51 24.76 18.85
N LEU A 102 17.41 23.97 19.43
CA LEU A 102 17.28 23.56 20.83
C LEU A 102 17.18 24.76 21.78
N GLY A 103 16.19 24.71 22.67
CA GLY A 103 15.89 25.78 23.61
C GLY A 103 14.99 26.90 23.06
N SER A 104 14.55 26.83 21.79
CA SER A 104 13.57 27.75 21.21
C SER A 104 12.36 27.01 20.61
N GLU A 105 11.29 27.76 20.35
CA GLU A 105 10.12 27.32 19.57
C GLU A 105 10.55 26.88 18.16
N MET A 106 10.00 25.77 17.66
CA MET A 106 10.40 25.14 16.39
C MET A 106 9.29 24.36 15.69
N LEU A 107 8.13 24.14 16.33
CA LEU A 107 7.08 23.26 15.81
C LEU A 107 6.51 23.78 14.49
N PHE A 108 6.25 25.09 14.41
CA PHE A 108 5.77 25.71 13.17
C PHE A 108 6.79 25.54 12.04
N GLU A 109 8.06 25.85 12.32
CA GLU A 109 9.13 25.75 11.33
C GLU A 109 9.31 24.30 10.82
N ILE A 110 9.16 23.30 11.70
CA ILE A 110 9.14 21.88 11.33
C ILE A 110 7.98 21.57 10.38
N PHE A 111 6.74 21.98 10.70
CA PHE A 111 5.59 21.73 9.83
C PHE A 111 5.72 22.47 8.48
N ASP A 112 6.18 23.70 8.52
CA ASP A 112 6.34 24.56 7.33
C ASP A 112 7.43 24.00 6.41
N THR A 113 8.60 23.65 6.95
CA THR A 113 9.68 23.01 6.19
C THR A 113 9.24 21.67 5.59
N ALA A 114 8.47 20.86 6.32
CA ALA A 114 7.93 19.61 5.77
C ALA A 114 6.99 19.88 4.58
N LYS A 115 6.16 20.93 4.66
CA LYS A 115 5.27 21.35 3.58
C LYS A 115 6.03 21.90 2.37
N GLU A 116 7.09 22.66 2.59
CA GLU A 116 7.98 23.13 1.51
C GLU A 116 8.62 21.94 0.78
N LEU A 117 9.19 20.98 1.52
CA LEU A 117 9.80 19.78 0.94
C LEU A 117 8.79 18.93 0.15
N LEU A 118 7.55 18.82 0.62
CA LEU A 118 6.46 18.20 -0.14
C LEU A 118 6.15 18.95 -1.43
N THR A 119 6.16 20.28 -1.38
CA THR A 119 5.88 21.15 -2.52
C THR A 119 6.94 21.01 -3.60
N GLU A 120 8.22 21.03 -3.22
CA GLU A 120 9.34 20.82 -4.13
C GLU A 120 9.35 19.43 -4.77
N ASN A 121 8.84 18.42 -4.05
CA ASN A 121 8.83 17.02 -4.49
C ASN A 121 7.42 16.52 -4.84
N ASN A 122 6.55 17.41 -5.36
CA ASN A 122 5.17 17.12 -5.73
C ASN A 122 5.01 16.31 -7.03
N PHE A 123 5.70 15.17 -7.12
CA PHE A 123 5.54 14.20 -8.20
C PHE A 123 5.69 12.77 -7.68
N PRO A 124 4.75 11.86 -8.02
CA PRO A 124 4.76 10.50 -7.49
C PRO A 124 6.01 9.75 -7.92
N CYS A 125 6.81 9.31 -6.95
CA CYS A 125 7.94 8.41 -7.20
C CYS A 125 7.53 6.99 -6.81
N CYS A 126 6.68 6.38 -7.62
CA CYS A 126 6.17 5.03 -7.41
C CYS A 126 5.99 4.28 -8.73
N HIS A 127 5.73 2.98 -8.62
CA HIS A 127 5.43 2.12 -9.76
C HIS A 127 3.92 2.06 -9.99
N CYS A 128 3.49 1.91 -11.24
CA CYS A 128 2.10 1.57 -11.50
C CYS A 128 1.83 0.14 -11.03
N ALA A 129 0.89 -0.06 -10.09
CA ALA A 129 0.63 -1.39 -9.53
C ALA A 129 0.00 -2.40 -10.50
N ILE A 130 -0.31 -1.99 -11.74
CA ILE A 130 -0.88 -2.86 -12.78
C ILE A 130 0.22 -3.40 -13.71
N CYS A 131 1.09 -2.54 -14.23
CA CYS A 131 2.18 -2.95 -15.14
C CYS A 131 3.54 -3.09 -14.44
N LEU A 132 3.67 -2.60 -13.21
CA LEU A 132 4.89 -2.57 -12.40
C LEU A 132 6.02 -1.68 -12.96
N CYS A 133 5.76 -0.91 -14.02
CA CYS A 133 6.71 0.09 -14.52
C CYS A 133 6.75 1.33 -13.63
N ASP A 134 7.91 1.99 -13.59
CA ASP A 134 8.07 3.30 -12.96
C ASP A 134 7.17 4.35 -13.60
N ILE A 135 6.62 5.22 -12.77
CA ILE A 135 5.86 6.38 -13.21
C ILE A 135 6.83 7.53 -13.53
N GLN A 136 6.70 8.06 -14.75
CA GLN A 136 7.52 9.15 -15.25
C GLN A 136 6.72 10.45 -15.42
N PRO A 137 7.36 11.64 -15.38
CA PRO A 137 6.68 12.92 -15.53
C PRO A 137 5.91 13.11 -16.84
N SER A 138 6.30 12.42 -17.90
CA SER A 138 5.64 12.44 -19.21
C SER A 138 4.38 11.56 -19.28
N ASP A 139 4.13 10.73 -18.26
CA ASP A 139 3.07 9.74 -18.30
C ASP A 139 1.68 10.37 -18.14
N LYS A 140 0.71 9.76 -18.82
CA LYS A 140 -0.70 10.03 -18.58
C LYS A 140 -1.16 9.25 -17.36
N LEU A 141 -1.17 9.90 -16.21
CA LEU A 141 -1.48 9.29 -14.93
C LEU A 141 -2.94 9.47 -14.53
N PHE A 142 -3.42 8.52 -13.75
CA PHE A 142 -4.65 8.61 -12.98
C PHE A 142 -4.30 8.48 -11.50
N ARG A 143 -4.73 9.47 -10.71
CA ARG A 143 -4.61 9.47 -9.25
C ARG A 143 -5.96 9.12 -8.64
N THR A 144 -5.99 8.12 -7.79
CA THR A 144 -7.17 7.81 -6.98
C THR A 144 -7.24 8.72 -5.75
N LEU A 145 -8.43 8.82 -5.13
CA LEU A 145 -8.59 9.51 -3.84
C LEU A 145 -7.74 8.87 -2.73
N CYS A 146 -7.48 7.57 -2.82
CA CYS A 146 -6.60 6.84 -1.93
C CYS A 146 -5.09 7.05 -2.23
N TYR A 147 -4.75 8.03 -3.08
CA TYR A 147 -3.39 8.41 -3.47
C TYR A 147 -2.55 7.25 -4.08
N HIS A 148 -3.22 6.33 -4.79
CA HIS A 148 -2.54 5.35 -5.64
C HIS A 148 -2.57 5.80 -7.09
N TYR A 149 -1.47 5.55 -7.79
CA TYR A 149 -1.23 6.02 -9.14
C TYR A 149 -1.21 4.87 -10.14
N TYR A 150 -1.79 5.14 -11.30
CA TYR A 150 -1.82 4.20 -12.42
C TYR A 150 -1.58 4.96 -13.71
N HIS A 151 -0.94 4.32 -14.70
CA HIS A 151 -1.07 4.79 -16.07
C HIS A 151 -2.55 4.69 -16.47
N LYS A 152 -3.09 5.73 -17.12
CA LYS A 152 -4.48 5.75 -17.58
C LYS A 152 -4.80 4.52 -18.45
N CYS A 153 -3.89 4.14 -19.34
CA CYS A 153 -4.05 2.94 -20.18
C CYS A 153 -4.12 1.65 -19.37
N CYS A 154 -3.28 1.50 -18.34
CA CYS A 154 -3.26 0.33 -17.48
C CYS A 154 -4.55 0.21 -16.68
N LEU A 155 -5.01 1.32 -16.09
CA LEU A 155 -6.27 1.34 -15.34
C LEU A 155 -7.46 1.03 -16.26
N SER A 156 -7.52 1.61 -17.46
CA SER A 156 -8.56 1.28 -18.46
C SER A 156 -8.59 -0.21 -18.80
N ARG A 157 -7.43 -0.83 -19.06
CA ARG A 157 -7.33 -2.28 -19.32
C ARG A 157 -7.81 -3.11 -18.13
N TYR A 158 -7.43 -2.72 -16.91
CA TYR A 158 -7.87 -3.38 -15.67
C TYR A 158 -9.39 -3.31 -15.50
N LEU A 159 -10.02 -2.16 -15.78
CA LEU A 159 -11.47 -2.00 -15.71
C LEU A 159 -12.20 -2.91 -16.70
N VAL A 160 -11.73 -2.99 -17.95
CA VAL A 160 -12.29 -3.89 -18.97
C VAL A 160 -12.20 -5.35 -18.52
N HIS A 161 -11.04 -5.77 -18.01
CA HIS A 161 -10.85 -7.13 -17.53
C HIS A 161 -11.75 -7.46 -16.33
N THR A 162 -11.83 -6.56 -15.35
CA THR A 162 -12.66 -6.73 -14.15
C THR A 162 -14.14 -6.87 -14.51
N ARG A 163 -14.60 -6.11 -15.52
CA ARG A 163 -15.96 -6.22 -16.03
C ARG A 163 -16.24 -7.60 -16.65
N SER A 164 -15.37 -8.07 -17.54
CA SER A 164 -15.53 -9.38 -18.20
C SER A 164 -15.63 -10.52 -17.17
N GLN A 165 -14.78 -10.48 -16.13
CA GLN A 165 -14.81 -11.46 -15.04
C GLN A 165 -16.13 -11.44 -14.25
N HIS A 166 -16.73 -10.26 -14.07
CA HIS A 166 -18.01 -10.14 -13.38
C HIS A 166 -19.15 -10.72 -14.23
N GLU A 167 -19.20 -10.36 -15.52
CA GLU A 167 -20.19 -10.86 -16.47
C GLU A 167 -20.14 -12.40 -16.60
N GLU A 168 -18.94 -12.98 -16.68
CA GLU A 168 -18.74 -14.44 -16.71
C GLU A 168 -19.21 -15.13 -15.42
N ARG A 169 -18.94 -14.52 -14.26
CA ARG A 169 -19.39 -15.03 -12.96
C ARG A 169 -20.91 -14.97 -12.83
N ASP A 170 -21.53 -13.86 -13.20
CA ASP A 170 -22.98 -13.69 -13.16
C ASP A 170 -23.67 -14.70 -14.09
N ALA A 171 -23.13 -14.91 -15.29
CA ALA A 171 -23.61 -15.94 -16.21
C ALA A 171 -23.47 -17.37 -15.64
N THR A 172 -22.38 -17.64 -14.92
CA THR A 172 -22.14 -18.93 -14.25
C THR A 172 -23.12 -19.15 -13.08
N VAL A 173 -23.41 -18.11 -12.29
CA VAL A 173 -24.39 -18.18 -11.19
C VAL A 173 -25.80 -18.38 -11.75
N ALA A 174 -26.17 -17.62 -12.78
CA ALA A 174 -27.47 -17.73 -13.44
C ALA A 174 -27.70 -19.12 -14.05
N SER A 175 -26.67 -19.73 -14.66
CA SER A 175 -26.77 -21.06 -15.26
C SER A 175 -26.83 -22.22 -14.26
N ARG A 176 -26.30 -22.04 -13.04
CA ARG A 176 -26.27 -23.09 -12.00
C ARG A 176 -27.51 -23.12 -11.10
N GLY A 177 -28.45 -22.19 -11.24
CA GLY A 177 -29.71 -22.19 -10.47
C GLY A 177 -29.52 -22.15 -8.95
N ILE A 178 -28.38 -21.65 -8.46
CA ILE A 178 -28.06 -21.61 -7.03
C ILE A 178 -28.90 -20.51 -6.39
N SER A 179 -29.94 -20.91 -5.65
CA SER A 179 -30.72 -20.00 -4.81
C SER A 179 -29.83 -19.36 -3.72
N GLU A 180 -30.06 -18.09 -3.45
CA GLU A 180 -29.28 -17.15 -2.60
C GLU A 180 -28.98 -17.59 -1.14
N ARG A 181 -29.26 -18.83 -0.73
CA ARG A 181 -29.35 -19.24 0.68
C ARG A 181 -28.06 -19.75 1.35
N GLN A 182 -26.96 -19.87 0.62
CA GLN A 182 -25.65 -20.29 1.17
C GLN A 182 -24.58 -19.21 0.97
N GLN A 183 -24.91 -17.96 1.29
CA GLN A 183 -23.90 -16.95 1.59
C GLN A 183 -23.53 -17.05 3.07
N LYS A 184 -22.57 -17.90 3.42
CA LYS A 184 -21.74 -17.67 4.61
C LYS A 184 -20.33 -17.38 4.12
N GLU A 185 -19.91 -16.14 4.41
CA GLU A 185 -18.65 -15.48 4.09
C GLU A 185 -18.42 -15.07 2.62
N PRO A 186 -19.07 -13.97 2.17
CA PRO A 186 -18.65 -13.29 0.96
C PRO A 186 -17.33 -12.58 1.25
N PHE A 187 -16.26 -12.99 0.59
CA PHE A 187 -15.08 -12.14 0.42
C PHE A 187 -15.48 -10.95 -0.48
N GLN A 188 -16.16 -9.98 0.15
CA GLN A 188 -16.45 -8.59 -0.22
C GLN A 188 -16.39 -8.23 -1.71
N ALA A 189 -17.03 -9.01 -2.58
CA ALA A 189 -17.44 -8.57 -3.90
C ALA A 189 -18.70 -7.72 -3.74
N HIS A 190 -18.56 -6.55 -3.11
CA HIS A 190 -19.64 -5.58 -3.06
C HIS A 190 -19.89 -5.07 -4.48
N GLN A 191 -21.04 -5.47 -5.03
CA GLN A 191 -21.85 -4.70 -5.98
C GLN A 191 -21.06 -3.71 -6.85
N LEU A 192 -20.33 -4.24 -7.81
CA LEU A 192 -19.89 -3.46 -8.95
C LEU A 192 -21.15 -3.20 -9.77
N SER A 193 -21.74 -2.00 -9.65
CA SER A 193 -22.97 -1.60 -10.34
C SER A 193 -23.03 -2.15 -11.76
N SER A 194 -24.13 -2.82 -12.12
CA SER A 194 -24.37 -3.36 -13.46
C SER A 194 -24.42 -2.29 -14.57
N ASP A 195 -24.49 -1.01 -14.21
CA ASP A 195 -24.58 0.12 -15.16
C ASP A 195 -23.23 0.76 -15.48
N TRP A 196 -22.28 -0.04 -15.97
CA TRP A 196 -20.99 0.44 -16.48
C TRP A 196 -21.10 1.29 -17.76
N GLN A 197 -22.30 1.43 -18.31
CA GLN A 197 -22.56 2.18 -19.55
C GLN A 197 -23.16 3.57 -19.32
N GLN A 198 -23.65 3.88 -18.11
CA GLN A 198 -24.46 5.09 -17.86
C GLN A 198 -24.10 5.84 -16.56
N GLY A 199 -23.00 5.46 -15.89
CA GLY A 199 -22.60 6.09 -14.65
C GLY A 199 -21.11 5.93 -14.32
N PRO A 200 -20.66 6.51 -13.20
CA PRO A 200 -19.31 6.33 -12.73
C PRO A 200 -19.07 4.86 -12.38
N ILE A 201 -17.94 4.35 -12.86
CA ILE A 201 -17.49 2.99 -12.61
C ILE A 201 -17.06 2.86 -11.16
N GLN A 202 -17.65 1.93 -10.43
CA GLN A 202 -17.17 1.56 -9.10
C GLN A 202 -16.29 0.33 -9.20
N VAL A 203 -15.09 0.34 -8.64
CA VAL A 203 -14.18 -0.81 -8.50
C VAL A 203 -13.37 -0.75 -7.23
N LEU A 204 -12.80 -1.86 -6.78
CA LEU A 204 -11.83 -1.85 -5.68
C LEU A 204 -10.44 -1.46 -6.20
N CYS A 205 -9.75 -0.62 -5.44
CA CYS A 205 -8.36 -0.27 -5.70
C CYS A 205 -7.46 -1.53 -5.67
N PRO A 206 -6.66 -1.80 -6.71
CA PRO A 206 -5.72 -2.92 -6.74
C PRO A 206 -4.73 -2.96 -5.56
N VAL A 207 -4.42 -1.81 -4.96
CA VAL A 207 -3.44 -1.71 -3.88
C VAL A 207 -4.07 -1.81 -2.50
N CYS A 208 -5.02 -0.92 -2.17
CA CYS A 208 -5.57 -0.84 -0.81
C CYS A 208 -7.01 -1.36 -0.68
N ARG A 209 -7.63 -1.81 -1.78
CA ARG A 209 -9.02 -2.28 -1.85
C ARG A 209 -10.08 -1.26 -1.44
N GLU A 210 -9.72 0.01 -1.30
CA GLU A 210 -10.71 1.09 -1.15
C GLU A 210 -11.54 1.24 -2.43
N THR A 211 -12.84 1.52 -2.27
CA THR A 211 -13.75 1.71 -3.40
C THR A 211 -13.38 2.96 -4.19
N LEU A 212 -13.12 2.78 -5.47
CA LEU A 212 -12.84 3.82 -6.44
C LEU A 212 -14.11 4.13 -7.21
N THR A 213 -14.43 5.42 -7.35
CA THR A 213 -15.48 5.92 -8.24
C THR A 213 -14.80 6.64 -9.40
N ILE A 214 -14.87 6.06 -10.59
CA ILE A 214 -14.12 6.49 -11.77
C ILE A 214 -15.09 6.94 -12.86
N ASP A 215 -15.00 8.20 -13.27
CA ASP A 215 -15.68 8.68 -14.47
C ASP A 215 -14.94 8.14 -15.71
N PRO A 216 -15.59 7.37 -16.61
CA PRO A 216 -14.97 6.90 -17.85
C PRO A 216 -14.28 8.01 -18.67
N ALA A 217 -14.82 9.23 -18.65
CA ALA A 217 -14.23 10.36 -19.38
C ALA A 217 -12.84 10.74 -18.86
N SER A 218 -12.58 10.57 -17.56
CA SER A 218 -11.29 10.87 -16.92
C SER A 218 -10.15 9.95 -17.38
N LEU A 219 -10.49 8.76 -17.87
CA LEU A 219 -9.59 7.75 -18.41
C LEU A 219 -9.38 7.86 -19.91
N SER A 220 -10.10 8.77 -20.59
CA SER A 220 -9.96 8.99 -22.03
C SER A 220 -8.51 9.31 -22.35
N THR A 221 -7.83 8.29 -22.83
CA THR A 221 -6.54 8.37 -23.44
C THR A 221 -6.86 8.17 -24.92
N GLY A 222 -6.47 9.12 -25.79
CA GLY A 222 -6.42 8.89 -27.23
C GLY A 222 -5.74 7.54 -27.53
N PRO A 223 -5.97 6.97 -28.73
CA PRO A 223 -5.95 5.53 -28.99
C PRO A 223 -4.92 4.82 -28.13
N LEU A 224 -5.42 3.85 -27.34
CA LEU A 224 -4.63 2.84 -26.63
C LEU A 224 -3.36 2.62 -27.43
N TYR A 225 -2.18 2.66 -26.80
CA TYR A 225 -0.94 2.18 -27.41
C TYR A 225 -1.32 0.93 -28.20
N THR A 226 -1.42 1.09 -29.52
CA THR A 226 -1.41 -0.04 -30.42
C THR A 226 -0.02 -0.57 -30.16
N GLU A 227 0.07 -1.79 -29.64
CA GLU A 227 1.32 -2.54 -29.64
C GLU A 227 1.72 -2.69 -31.12
N THR A 228 2.25 -1.62 -31.72
CA THR A 228 2.99 -1.71 -32.96
C THR A 228 4.26 -2.41 -32.57
N GLN A 229 4.53 -3.51 -33.26
CA GLN A 229 5.76 -4.29 -33.12
C GLN A 229 7.04 -3.43 -33.23
N ASP A 230 6.91 -2.17 -33.67
CA ASP A 230 7.96 -1.20 -33.86
C ASP A 230 8.57 -0.63 -32.55
N GLU A 231 7.85 -0.53 -31.43
CA GLU A 231 8.42 0.03 -30.17
C GLU A 231 9.13 -1.01 -29.29
N LEU A 232 8.88 -2.29 -29.53
CA LEU A 232 9.71 -3.37 -28.96
C LEU A 232 11.13 -3.38 -29.55
N ASN A 233 11.34 -2.71 -30.69
CA ASN A 233 12.66 -2.59 -31.30
C ASN A 233 13.47 -1.40 -30.74
N ASP A 234 12.85 -0.40 -30.10
CA ASP A 234 13.56 0.84 -29.70
C ASP A 234 14.16 0.79 -28.28
N LEU A 235 13.91 -0.31 -27.54
CA LEU A 235 14.66 -0.65 -26.32
C LEU A 235 15.95 -1.45 -26.62
N SER A 236 16.22 -1.77 -27.89
CA SER A 236 17.47 -2.42 -28.32
C SER A 236 18.61 -1.39 -28.43
N GLY A 237 18.94 -0.75 -27.30
CA GLY A 237 20.20 -0.07 -27.13
C GLY A 237 21.33 -1.09 -27.02
N ASN A 238 21.78 -1.62 -28.16
CA ASN A 238 23.03 -2.35 -28.40
C ASN A 238 23.55 -3.25 -27.26
N THR A 239 23.13 -4.52 -27.27
CA THR A 239 24.02 -5.67 -27.03
C THR A 239 23.40 -6.89 -27.72
N GLU A 240 23.83 -7.19 -28.96
CA GLU A 240 23.31 -8.31 -29.77
C GLU A 240 23.40 -9.69 -29.08
N LYS A 241 24.10 -9.79 -27.94
CA LYS A 241 24.17 -11.00 -27.10
C LYS A 241 23.04 -11.14 -26.08
N ASP A 242 22.46 -10.03 -25.62
CA ASP A 242 21.43 -10.05 -24.56
C ASP A 242 20.03 -10.24 -25.16
N ASP A 243 19.84 -9.91 -26.44
CA ASP A 243 18.56 -10.05 -27.15
C ASP A 243 18.18 -11.51 -27.41
N GLU A 244 19.13 -12.40 -27.73
CA GLU A 244 18.86 -13.82 -27.91
C GLU A 244 18.54 -14.53 -26.57
N GLU A 245 19.25 -14.20 -25.50
CA GLU A 245 18.98 -14.74 -24.15
C GLU A 245 17.64 -14.23 -23.60
N TRP A 246 17.31 -12.96 -23.82
CA TRP A 246 16.02 -12.38 -23.45
C TRP A 246 14.87 -12.98 -24.28
N ALA A 247 15.03 -13.12 -25.59
CA ALA A 247 14.04 -13.76 -26.46
C ALA A 247 13.83 -15.24 -26.10
N ALA A 248 14.91 -15.97 -25.79
CA ALA A 248 14.83 -17.34 -25.28
C ALA A 248 14.10 -17.40 -23.94
N SER A 249 14.38 -16.48 -23.01
CA SER A 249 13.70 -16.37 -21.72
C SER A 249 12.20 -16.07 -21.88
N LEU A 250 11.83 -15.15 -22.78
CA LEU A 250 10.45 -14.84 -23.13
C LEU A 250 9.70 -16.03 -23.74
N LEU A 251 10.34 -16.78 -24.64
CA LEU A 251 9.77 -18.01 -25.22
C LEU A 251 9.56 -19.07 -24.15
N THR A 252 10.54 -19.25 -23.26
CA THR A 252 10.48 -20.19 -22.13
C THR A 252 9.33 -19.81 -21.19
N TRP A 253 9.18 -18.52 -20.88
CA TRP A 253 8.09 -18.02 -20.04
C TRP A 253 6.72 -18.23 -20.71
N ARG A 254 6.59 -17.96 -22.01
CA ARG A 254 5.35 -18.24 -22.77
C ARG A 254 4.99 -19.72 -22.78
N GLN A 255 5.97 -20.60 -22.98
CA GLN A 255 5.76 -22.05 -22.91
C GLN A 255 5.32 -22.48 -21.50
N GLN A 256 5.93 -21.91 -20.47
CA GLN A 256 5.58 -22.16 -19.09
C GLN A 256 4.15 -21.68 -18.77
N GLN A 257 3.75 -20.51 -19.25
CA GLN A 257 2.37 -20.03 -19.11
C GLN A 257 1.36 -20.93 -19.83
N GLN A 258 1.67 -21.39 -21.04
CA GLN A 258 0.80 -22.33 -21.77
C GLN A 258 0.65 -23.65 -21.01
N ARG A 259 1.74 -24.17 -20.44
CA ARG A 259 1.72 -25.37 -19.60
C ARG A 259 0.86 -25.18 -18.35
N PHE A 260 1.02 -24.05 -17.65
CA PHE A 260 0.19 -23.75 -16.49
C PHE A 260 -1.28 -23.52 -16.85
N ARG A 261 -1.57 -22.96 -18.04
CA ARG A 261 -2.96 -22.81 -18.51
C ARG A 261 -3.65 -24.15 -18.68
N VAL A 262 -2.97 -25.13 -19.29
CA VAL A 262 -3.51 -26.51 -19.41
C VAL A 262 -3.79 -27.12 -18.04
N LEU A 263 -2.82 -27.01 -17.11
CA LEU A 263 -3.00 -27.50 -15.74
C LEU A 263 -4.17 -26.80 -15.02
N PHE A 264 -4.30 -25.49 -15.21
CA PHE A 264 -5.40 -24.71 -14.64
C PHE A 264 -6.76 -25.13 -15.19
N ASP A 265 -6.87 -25.36 -16.51
CA ASP A 265 -8.10 -25.82 -17.14
C ASP A 265 -8.47 -27.24 -16.68
N GLU A 266 -7.49 -28.14 -16.53
CA GLU A 266 -7.67 -29.47 -15.96
C GLU A 266 -8.13 -29.42 -14.51
N GLN A 267 -7.50 -28.57 -13.68
CA GLN A 267 -7.91 -28.35 -12.29
C GLN A 267 -9.33 -27.80 -12.20
N LYS A 268 -9.68 -26.84 -13.07
CA LYS A 268 -11.02 -26.26 -13.15
C LYS A 268 -12.07 -27.31 -13.53
N ASN A 269 -11.74 -28.25 -14.43
CA ASN A 269 -12.60 -29.36 -14.81
C ASN A 269 -12.75 -30.42 -13.70
N LYS A 270 -11.74 -30.58 -12.82
CA LYS A 270 -11.79 -31.43 -11.61
C LYS A 270 -12.33 -30.71 -10.36
N GLU A 271 -13.11 -29.63 -10.52
CA GLU A 271 -13.68 -28.81 -9.43
C GLU A 271 -12.65 -28.23 -8.45
N GLY A 272 -11.39 -28.07 -8.85
CA GLY A 272 -10.31 -27.57 -8.00
C GLY A 272 -9.64 -28.65 -7.14
N HIS A 273 -9.99 -29.92 -7.29
CA HIS A 273 -9.25 -31.02 -6.66
C HIS A 273 -7.88 -31.20 -7.31
N VAL A 274 -6.84 -30.95 -6.53
CA VAL A 274 -5.46 -31.23 -6.92
C VAL A 274 -5.05 -32.54 -6.28
N ASP A 275 -4.80 -33.58 -7.09
CA ASP A 275 -4.22 -34.82 -6.61
C ASP A 275 -2.73 -34.58 -6.29
N PRO A 276 -2.31 -34.65 -5.01
CA PRO A 276 -0.92 -34.44 -4.65
C PRO A 276 0.02 -35.52 -5.20
N ALA A 277 -0.50 -36.68 -5.64
CA ALA A 277 0.29 -37.69 -6.32
C ALA A 277 0.60 -37.34 -7.79
N GLU A 278 -0.24 -36.53 -8.43
CA GLU A 278 -0.08 -36.13 -9.84
C GLU A 278 0.69 -34.80 -10.01
N ASN A 279 0.85 -33.99 -8.95
CA ASN A 279 1.52 -32.70 -9.03
C ASN A 279 2.59 -32.52 -7.93
N PRO A 280 3.89 -32.57 -8.26
CA PRO A 280 4.97 -32.44 -7.27
C PRO A 280 5.13 -31.03 -6.68
N PHE A 281 4.33 -30.05 -7.11
CA PHE A 281 4.38 -28.66 -6.67
C PHE A 281 3.23 -28.26 -5.71
N VAL A 282 2.47 -29.24 -5.19
CA VAL A 282 1.40 -28.96 -4.23
C VAL A 282 1.99 -28.64 -2.85
N LEU A 283 1.80 -27.40 -2.42
CA LEU A 283 2.02 -26.99 -1.03
C LEU A 283 0.79 -27.39 -0.20
N THR A 284 0.88 -28.47 0.56
CA THR A 284 -0.15 -28.87 1.52
C THR A 284 -0.10 -27.95 2.74
N VAL A 285 -1.04 -27.01 2.84
CA VAL A 285 -1.20 -26.18 4.04
C VAL A 285 -2.03 -26.96 5.05
N VAL A 286 -1.38 -27.54 6.05
CA VAL A 286 -2.06 -28.16 7.20
C VAL A 286 -2.44 -27.05 8.17
N LEU A 287 -3.71 -26.69 8.19
CA LEU A 287 -4.26 -25.81 9.22
C LEU A 287 -4.48 -26.63 10.49
N ASN A 288 -3.58 -26.50 11.47
CA ASN A 288 -3.80 -27.04 12.80
C ASN A 288 -4.91 -26.22 13.47
N SER A 289 -6.15 -26.71 13.40
CA SER A 289 -7.20 -26.25 14.31
C SER A 289 -6.92 -26.81 15.71
N PRO A 290 -6.85 -25.97 16.77
CA PRO A 290 -6.67 -26.46 18.12
C PRO A 290 -7.90 -27.28 18.50
N GLN A 291 -7.72 -28.59 18.69
CA GLN A 291 -8.76 -29.46 19.21
C GLN A 291 -9.08 -29.03 20.64
N SER A 292 -10.34 -28.63 20.86
CA SER A 292 -10.94 -28.49 22.18
C SER A 292 -10.98 -29.85 22.86
N SER A 293 -10.00 -30.13 23.71
CA SER A 293 -10.00 -31.29 24.60
C SER A 293 -10.81 -30.96 25.86
N GLU A 294 -12.06 -31.40 25.91
CA GLU A 294 -12.73 -31.64 27.20
C GLU A 294 -12.06 -32.84 27.86
N GLN A 295 -11.31 -32.61 28.93
CA GLN A 295 -10.93 -33.65 29.88
C GLN A 295 -11.22 -33.18 31.31
N HIS A 296 -12.05 -33.98 31.98
CA HIS A 296 -12.36 -33.90 33.40
C HIS A 296 -11.08 -34.11 34.25
N PRO A 297 -10.96 -33.46 35.42
CA PRO A 297 -9.73 -33.48 36.21
C PRO A 297 -9.69 -34.66 37.20
N GLU A 298 -8.57 -35.39 37.20
CA GLU A 298 -8.06 -36.09 38.39
C GLU A 298 -6.58 -35.75 38.56
N GLU A 299 -6.23 -35.41 39.80
CA GLU A 299 -4.94 -34.90 40.30
C GLU A 299 -4.26 -36.03 41.13
N PRO A 300 -3.03 -35.86 41.65
CA PRO A 300 -1.72 -35.95 40.98
C PRO A 300 -0.81 -37.06 41.57
N GLU A 301 0.23 -37.49 40.84
CA GLU A 301 1.47 -38.00 41.47
C GLU A 301 2.72 -37.52 40.73
N HIS A 302 3.61 -36.83 41.46
CA HIS A 302 4.99 -36.47 41.10
C HIS A 302 5.94 -37.63 41.50
N PRO A 303 7.08 -37.88 40.81
CA PRO A 303 8.31 -37.09 41.05
C PRO A 303 9.23 -36.88 39.80
N GLU A 304 9.68 -35.65 39.55
CA GLU A 304 11.07 -35.13 39.70
C GLU A 304 11.94 -35.11 38.41
N PRO A 305 12.91 -34.17 38.31
CA PRO A 305 13.28 -33.52 37.06
C PRO A 305 14.61 -34.01 36.47
N LYS A 306 14.75 -33.92 35.14
CA LYS A 306 16.06 -33.97 34.48
C LYS A 306 16.20 -32.86 33.45
N THR A 307 17.10 -31.94 33.78
CA THR A 307 17.74 -30.93 32.93
C THR A 307 18.62 -31.57 31.85
N PHE A 308 18.67 -30.99 30.64
CA PHE A 308 19.89 -30.51 29.94
C PHE A 308 19.60 -30.27 28.44
N ALA A 309 19.54 -28.99 28.05
CA ALA A 309 20.36 -28.26 27.05
C ALA A 309 20.61 -28.84 25.61
N PRO A 310 21.03 -28.00 24.64
CA PRO A 310 20.48 -27.99 23.27
C PRO A 310 21.48 -28.34 22.14
N HIS A 311 20.94 -28.34 20.92
CA HIS A 311 21.58 -28.31 19.60
C HIS A 311 22.11 -29.62 19.00
N ILE A 312 21.75 -29.85 17.72
CA ILE A 312 22.66 -30.07 16.57
C ILE A 312 21.80 -30.11 15.27
N PRO A 313 22.37 -29.73 14.10
CA PRO A 313 21.68 -29.06 13.01
C PRO A 313 21.19 -30.00 11.90
N ILE A 314 20.19 -29.52 11.15
CA ILE A 314 19.67 -30.19 9.95
C ILE A 314 20.58 -29.85 8.76
N ASN A 315 21.28 -30.85 8.24
CA ASN A 315 21.95 -30.83 6.95
C ASN A 315 20.93 -31.19 5.86
N ILE A 316 20.62 -30.27 4.95
CA ILE A 316 19.83 -30.55 3.75
C ILE A 316 20.79 -30.68 2.57
N ARG A 317 20.92 -31.90 2.05
CA ARG A 317 21.50 -32.17 0.73
C ARG A 317 20.39 -32.01 -0.31
N LEU A 318 20.55 -31.05 -1.21
CA LEU A 318 19.72 -30.90 -2.40
C LEU A 318 20.07 -32.01 -3.42
N ARG A 319 19.04 -32.65 -3.95
CA ARG A 319 19.00 -33.15 -5.33
C ARG A 319 17.91 -32.39 -6.05
#